data_AF-A0A8S1LEH7-F1
#
_entry.id   AF-A0A8S1LEH7-F1
#
_cell.length_a   1.000
_cell.length_b   1.000
_cell.length_c   1.000
_cell.angle_alpha   90.00
_cell.angle_beta   90.00
_cell.angle_gamma   90.00
#
_symmetry.space_group_name_H-M   'P 1'
#
loop_
_entity.id
_entity.type
_entity.pdbx_description
1 polymer ?
#
loop_
_entity_poly.entity_id
_entity_poly.type
_entity_poly.pdbx_seq_one_letter_code
_entity_poly.pdbx_strand_id
1 'polypeptide(L)'
;MVYKIRNKSFFWTRAGWKNNWHPKNFNAPRPSSSEFTIGIRCRYDHNSFLRGNEINFIYQLIIHIERFQDIVNSTSLVIKNWRNYFKWVQEHFSLYHTLLNVK
;
A
#
# COMPACT_ATOMS: atom_id res chain seq x y z
N MET A 1 -8.15 24.34 29.46
CA MET A 1 -6.70 24.55 29.24
C MET A 1 -6.15 23.33 28.52
N VAL A 2 -5.52 23.49 27.36
CA VAL A 2 -4.93 22.36 26.61
C VAL A 2 -3.43 22.28 26.95
N TYR A 3 -2.97 21.10 27.38
CA TYR A 3 -1.56 20.87 27.71
C TYR A 3 -0.66 21.00 26.46
N LYS A 4 0.55 21.54 26.66
CA LYS A 4 1.59 21.67 25.64
C LYS A 4 2.91 21.19 26.20
N ILE A 5 3.78 20.66 25.33
CA ILE A 5 5.14 20.30 25.69
C ILE A 5 5.88 21.57 26.12
N ARG A 6 6.39 21.59 27.36
CA ARG A 6 7.06 22.74 27.97
C ARG A 6 8.59 22.71 27.83
N ASN A 7 9.16 21.54 27.53
CA ASN A 7 10.59 21.40 27.37
C ASN A 7 11.04 22.08 26.08
N LYS A 8 11.76 23.21 26.21
CA LYS A 8 12.28 23.99 25.08
C LYS A 8 13.22 23.15 24.21
N SER A 9 13.94 22.20 24.80
CA SER A 9 14.93 21.35 24.12
C SER A 9 14.34 20.02 23.65
N PHE A 10 13.01 19.84 23.66
CA PHE A 10 12.38 18.59 23.22
C PHE A 10 12.80 18.17 21.80
N PHE A 11 13.14 19.14 20.97
CA PHE A 11 13.57 18.91 19.59
C PHE A 11 15.08 19.07 19.37
N TRP A 12 15.86 19.28 20.41
CA TRP A 12 17.31 19.44 20.27
C TRP A 12 18.00 18.08 20.11
N THR A 13 18.81 17.91 19.08
CA THR A 13 19.69 16.73 18.91
C THR A 13 21.15 17.19 18.86
N ARG A 14 22.09 16.24 18.98
CA ARG A 14 23.54 16.50 18.83
C ARG A 14 23.92 17.08 17.46
N ALA A 15 23.05 16.95 16.47
CA ALA A 15 23.22 17.45 15.11
C ALA A 15 22.32 18.67 14.80
N GLY A 16 21.63 19.22 15.80
CA GLY A 16 20.79 20.40 15.68
C GLY A 16 19.30 20.16 15.98
N TRP A 17 18.48 21.17 15.74
CA TRP A 17 17.04 21.11 15.99
C TRP A 17 16.31 20.20 14.99
N LYS A 18 15.52 19.24 15.50
CA LYS A 18 14.75 18.24 14.74
C LYS A 18 15.57 17.51 13.66
N ASN A 19 16.90 17.46 13.78
CA ASN A 19 17.71 16.83 12.76
C ASN A 19 17.56 15.30 12.82
N ASN A 20 16.75 14.77 11.90
CA ASN A 20 16.48 13.35 11.69
C ASN A 20 17.02 12.82 10.34
N TRP A 21 17.66 13.67 9.53
CA TRP A 21 18.18 13.32 8.20
C TRP A 21 19.68 13.06 8.22
N HIS A 22 20.44 13.70 9.11
CA HIS A 22 21.87 13.44 9.28
C HIS A 22 22.30 13.52 10.76
N PRO A 23 22.07 12.44 11.54
CA PRO A 23 22.49 12.39 12.93
C PRO A 23 24.02 12.43 13.08
N LYS A 24 24.51 13.14 14.09
CA LYS A 24 25.94 13.22 14.40
C LYS A 24 26.42 11.90 14.98
N ASN A 25 27.31 11.23 14.27
CA ASN A 25 27.98 9.99 14.69
C ASN A 25 29.51 10.18 14.69
N PHE A 26 30.25 9.19 15.21
CA PHE A 26 31.71 9.26 15.33
C PHE A 26 32.40 9.10 13.96
N ASN A 27 32.00 8.10 13.17
CA ASN A 27 32.55 7.83 11.85
C ASN A 27 31.76 8.59 10.77
N ALA A 28 31.97 9.91 10.72
CA ALA A 28 31.33 10.77 9.73
C ALA A 28 31.88 10.52 8.31
N PRO A 29 31.08 10.77 7.25
CA PRO A 29 31.57 10.72 5.87
C PRO A 29 32.78 11.65 5.68
N ARG A 30 33.79 11.17 4.96
CA ARG A 30 34.99 11.93 4.60
C ARG A 30 35.27 11.80 3.10
N PRO A 31 35.84 12.82 2.45
CA PRO A 31 36.12 12.79 1.02
C PRO A 31 37.25 11.80 0.69
N SER A 32 37.26 11.35 -0.56
CA SER A 32 38.36 10.55 -1.15
C SER A 32 39.14 11.40 -2.14
N SER A 33 40.47 11.31 -2.13
CA SER A 33 41.34 11.94 -3.13
C SER A 33 41.68 10.95 -4.25
N SER A 34 41.55 11.36 -5.51
CA SER A 34 41.85 10.51 -6.66
C SER A 34 43.33 10.11 -6.75
N GLU A 35 44.25 11.00 -6.38
CA GLU A 35 45.69 10.78 -6.47
C GLU A 35 46.19 9.73 -5.46
N PHE A 36 45.59 9.70 -4.26
CA PHE A 36 46.05 8.87 -3.15
C PHE A 36 45.23 7.59 -2.93
N THR A 37 44.10 7.43 -3.62
CA THR A 37 43.21 6.27 -3.43
C THR A 37 43.59 5.14 -4.39
N ILE A 38 44.28 4.11 -3.86
CA ILE A 38 44.67 2.92 -4.64
C ILE A 38 43.45 2.10 -5.10
N GLY A 39 42.40 2.03 -4.27
CA GLY A 39 41.17 1.34 -4.61
C GLY A 39 40.05 1.66 -3.63
N ILE A 40 38.81 1.61 -4.10
CA ILE A 40 37.62 1.90 -3.30
C ILE A 40 36.55 0.83 -3.53
N ARG A 41 35.88 0.42 -2.44
CA ARG A 41 34.67 -0.40 -2.51
C ARG A 41 33.49 0.45 -2.08
N CYS A 42 32.59 0.74 -3.02
CA CYS A 42 31.42 1.58 -2.81
C CYS A 42 30.19 0.89 -3.40
N ARG A 43 29.04 1.00 -2.73
CA ARG A 43 27.74 0.49 -3.25
C ARG A 43 26.83 1.58 -3.81
N TYR A 44 27.20 2.85 -3.67
CA TYR A 44 26.39 3.95 -4.18
C TYR A 44 26.47 4.01 -5.71
N ASP A 45 25.33 4.22 -6.34
CA ASP A 45 25.16 4.27 -7.79
C ASP A 45 24.14 5.36 -8.18
N HIS A 46 24.10 5.72 -9.47
CA HIS A 46 23.15 6.70 -10.03
C HIS A 46 21.85 6.07 -10.55
N ASN A 47 21.57 4.80 -10.22
CA ASN A 47 20.41 4.06 -10.75
C ASN A 47 19.15 4.23 -9.87
N SER A 48 19.25 4.95 -8.76
CA SER A 48 18.13 5.18 -7.84
C SER A 48 16.93 5.89 -8.49
N PHE A 49 17.17 6.77 -9.46
CA PHE A 49 16.09 7.47 -10.18
C PHE A 49 15.20 6.50 -10.97
N LEU A 50 15.82 5.65 -11.80
CA LEU A 50 15.07 4.70 -12.63
C LEU A 50 14.39 3.62 -11.77
N ARG A 51 15.09 3.09 -10.75
CA ARG A 51 14.48 2.15 -9.80
C ARG A 51 13.26 2.74 -9.09
N GLY A 52 13.32 4.02 -8.71
CA GLY A 52 12.19 4.71 -8.07
C GLY A 52 10.95 4.76 -8.96
N ASN A 53 11.13 5.05 -10.25
CA ASN A 53 10.04 5.09 -11.23
C ASN A 53 9.45 3.71 -11.50
N GLU A 54 10.30 2.70 -11.67
CA GLU A 54 9.89 1.31 -11.89
C GLU A 54 9.10 0.77 -10.70
N ILE A 55 9.60 0.98 -9.48
CA ILE A 55 8.92 0.56 -8.25
C ILE A 55 7.54 1.21 -8.13
N ASN A 56 7.43 2.53 -8.41
CA ASN A 56 6.14 3.21 -8.36
C ASN A 56 5.16 2.63 -9.38
N PHE A 57 5.61 2.42 -10.63
CA PHE A 57 4.78 1.80 -11.66
C PHE A 57 4.26 0.43 -11.25
N ILE A 58 5.14 -0.44 -10.72
CA ILE A 58 4.78 -1.78 -10.25
C ILE A 58 3.73 -1.68 -9.13
N TYR A 59 3.94 -0.80 -8.14
CA TYR A 59 2.97 -0.65 -7.04
C TYR A 59 1.61 -0.17 -7.52
N GLN A 60 1.55 0.80 -8.44
CA GLN A 60 0.26 1.26 -9.00
C GLN A 60 -0.45 0.14 -9.76
N LEU A 61 0.30 -0.67 -10.51
CA LEU A 61 -0.25 -1.80 -11.25
C LEU A 61 -0.80 -2.88 -10.32
N ILE A 62 -0.08 -3.22 -9.25
CA ILE A 62 -0.54 -4.17 -8.23
C ILE A 62 -1.84 -3.68 -7.58
N ILE A 63 -1.87 -2.42 -7.12
CA ILE A 63 -3.07 -1.84 -6.51
C ILE A 63 -4.27 -1.86 -7.47
N HIS A 64 -4.03 -1.60 -8.76
CA HIS A 64 -5.09 -1.64 -9.75
C HIS A 64 -5.65 -3.05 -9.97
N ILE A 65 -4.76 -4.06 -10.04
CA ILE A 65 -5.15 -5.47 -10.17
C ILE A 65 -5.94 -5.95 -8.95
N GLU A 66 -5.49 -5.62 -7.74
CA GLU A 66 -6.19 -5.98 -6.49
C GLU A 66 -7.61 -5.39 -6.46
N ARG A 67 -7.76 -4.11 -6.81
CA ARG A 67 -9.07 -3.46 -6.91
C ARG A 67 -9.97 -4.10 -7.96
N PHE A 68 -9.40 -4.49 -9.10
CA PHE A 68 -10.17 -5.18 -10.14
C PHE A 68 -10.67 -6.55 -9.63
N GLN A 69 -9.82 -7.28 -8.92
CA GLN A 69 -10.19 -8.56 -8.31
C GLN A 69 -11.34 -8.40 -7.31
N ASP A 70 -11.33 -7.33 -6.48
CA ASP A 70 -12.42 -7.03 -5.54
C ASP A 70 -13.75 -6.75 -6.25
N ILE A 71 -13.71 -6.04 -7.38
CA ILE A 71 -14.90 -5.78 -8.21
C ILE A 71 -15.45 -7.10 -8.78
N VAL A 72 -14.58 -7.96 -9.33
CA VAL A 72 -14.98 -9.26 -9.87
C VAL A 72 -15.60 -10.14 -8.78
N ASN A 73 -15.01 -10.16 -7.59
CA ASN A 73 -15.55 -10.92 -6.46
C ASN A 73 -16.93 -10.39 -6.02
N SER A 74 -17.09 -9.07 -5.94
CA SER A 74 -18.34 -8.42 -5.55
C SER A 74 -19.46 -8.67 -6.57
N THR A 75 -19.16 -8.53 -7.86
CA THR A 75 -20.11 -8.80 -8.95
C THR A 75 -20.52 -10.28 -9.01
N SER A 76 -19.57 -11.20 -8.82
CA SER A 76 -19.84 -12.64 -8.70
C SER A 76 -20.82 -12.96 -7.57
N LEU A 77 -20.65 -12.32 -6.40
CA LEU A 77 -21.56 -12.47 -5.27
C LEU A 77 -22.98 -11.97 -5.60
N VAL A 78 -23.10 -10.80 -6.24
CA VAL A 78 -24.39 -10.25 -6.67
C VAL A 78 -25.09 -11.21 -7.64
N ILE A 79 -24.38 -11.71 -8.65
CA ILE A 79 -24.92 -12.68 -9.62
C ILE A 79 -25.42 -13.95 -8.91
N LYS A 80 -24.66 -14.46 -7.94
CA LYS A 80 -25.05 -15.64 -7.15
C LYS A 80 -26.34 -15.40 -6.36
N ASN A 81 -26.49 -14.23 -5.74
CA ASN A 81 -27.70 -13.86 -5.01
C ASN A 81 -28.93 -13.76 -5.92
N TRP A 82 -28.80 -13.12 -7.09
CA TRP A 82 -29.88 -13.05 -8.09
C TRP A 82 -30.29 -14.44 -8.58
N ARG A 83 -29.33 -15.34 -8.86
CA ARG A 83 -29.64 -16.73 -9.24
C ARG A 83 -30.44 -17.46 -8.17
N ASN A 84 -30.08 -17.30 -6.90
CA ASN A 84 -30.82 -17.89 -5.79
C ASN A 84 -32.24 -17.32 -5.67
N TYR A 85 -32.40 -16.01 -5.83
CA TYR A 85 -33.72 -15.36 -5.81
C TYR A 85 -34.62 -15.87 -6.95
N PHE A 86 -34.13 -15.92 -8.19
CA PHE A 86 -34.90 -16.44 -9.31
C PHE A 86 -35.31 -17.91 -9.12
N LYS A 87 -34.41 -18.74 -8.58
CA LYS A 87 -34.72 -20.14 -8.26
C LYS A 87 -35.84 -20.23 -7.21
N TRP A 88 -35.76 -19.43 -6.15
CA TRP A 88 -36.79 -19.36 -5.12
C TRP A 88 -38.15 -18.93 -5.68
N VAL A 89 -38.18 -17.91 -6.55
CA VAL A 89 -39.41 -17.46 -7.23
C VAL A 89 -40.00 -18.58 -8.08
N GLN A 90 -39.16 -19.29 -8.85
CA GLN A 90 -39.61 -20.38 -9.71
C GLN A 90 -40.20 -21.56 -8.91
N GLU A 91 -39.57 -21.92 -7.79
CA GLU A 91 -40.08 -22.95 -6.86
C GLU A 91 -41.43 -22.55 -6.25
N HIS A 92 -41.59 -21.29 -5.83
CA HIS A 92 -42.85 -20.80 -5.26
C HIS A 92 -43.98 -20.69 -6.30
N PHE A 93 -43.66 -20.28 -7.53
CA PHE A 93 -44.65 -20.23 -8.62
C PHE A 93 -45.15 -21.64 -8.99
N SER A 94 -44.24 -22.63 -8.99
CA SER A 94 -44.58 -24.04 -9.22
C SER A 94 -45.49 -24.61 -8.13
N LEU A 95 -45.19 -24.30 -6.86
CA LEU A 95 -46.04 -24.66 -5.71
C LEU A 95 -47.44 -24.03 -5.79
N TYR A 96 -47.52 -22.76 -6.21
CA TYR A 96 -48.79 -22.05 -6.34
C TYR A 96 -49.67 -22.66 -7.44
N HIS A 97 -49.08 -23.01 -8.59
CA HIS A 97 -49.79 -23.66 -9.69
C HIS A 97 -50.25 -25.08 -9.35
N THR A 98 -49.45 -25.85 -8.60
CA THR A 98 -49.85 -27.19 -8.14
C THR A 98 -50.98 -27.12 -7.12
N LEU A 99 -50.98 -26.14 -6.21
CA LEU A 99 -52.09 -25.94 -5.27
C LEU A 99 -53.39 -25.47 -5.94
N LEU A 100 -53.31 -24.70 -7.02
CA LEU A 100 -54.48 -24.23 -7.78
C LEU A 100 -55.10 -25.32 -8.67
N ASN A 101 -54.32 -26.26 -9.19
CA ASN A 101 -54.81 -27.38 -10.02
C ASN A 101 -55.37 -28.58 -9.21
N VAL A 102 -55.37 -28.50 -7.88
CA VAL A 102 -55.91 -29.54 -6.98
C VAL A 102 -57.33 -29.19 -6.48
N LYS A 103 -57.95 -28.13 -7.01
CA LYS A 103 -59.38 -27.84 -6.86
C LYS A 103 -60.16 -28.31 -8.09
#